data_AF-A0A239EJM3-F1
#
_entry.id   AF-A0A239EJM3-F1
#
_cell.length_a   1.000
_cell.length_b   1.000
_cell.length_c   1.000
_cell.angle_alpha   90.00
_cell.angle_beta   90.00
_cell.angle_gamma   90.00
#
_symmetry.space_group_name_H-M   'P 1'
#
loop_
_entity.id
_entity.type
_entity.pdbx_description
1 polymer ?
#
loop_
_entity_poly.entity_id
_entity_poly.type
_entity_poly.pdbx_seq_one_letter_code
_entity_poly.pdbx_strand_id
1 'polypeptide(L)'
;MSVPSSPDRRVQLTELRTGMSLLASAAADLGVGEAPEVRVLRDGRLWLAELATAVTAADVFQAARGLVAAQLDAIAQVSDQPVEEHALAWLVTLQTNEVIAGLEDIDLAGDAA
;
A
#
# COMPACT_ATOMS: atom_id res chain seq x y z
N MET A 1 5.55 -23.94 -31.06
CA MET A 1 6.21 -22.65 -30.76
C MET A 1 5.78 -22.23 -29.36
N SER A 2 6.57 -22.57 -28.34
CA SER A 2 6.25 -22.19 -26.95
C SER A 2 6.68 -20.75 -26.74
N VAL A 3 5.72 -19.85 -26.50
CA VAL A 3 6.02 -18.46 -26.16
C VAL A 3 6.63 -18.45 -24.75
N PRO A 4 7.85 -17.92 -24.53
CA PRO A 4 8.37 -17.77 -23.19
C PRO A 4 7.45 -16.78 -22.46
N SER A 5 6.83 -17.21 -21.37
CA SER A 5 6.11 -16.27 -20.51
C SER A 5 7.16 -15.34 -19.91
N SER A 6 7.24 -14.10 -20.40
CA SER A 6 8.26 -13.15 -19.95
C SER A 6 8.17 -13.01 -18.43
N PRO A 7 9.28 -13.11 -17.69
CA PRO A 7 9.31 -12.91 -16.24
C PRO A 7 8.58 -11.61 -15.83
N ASP A 8 8.66 -10.57 -16.67
CA ASP A 8 8.00 -9.27 -16.46
C ASP A 8 6.48 -9.37 -16.35
N ARG A 9 5.83 -10.23 -17.14
CA ARG A 9 4.36 -10.38 -17.11
C ARG A 9 3.90 -11.04 -15.81
N ARG A 10 4.70 -11.97 -15.27
CA ARG A 10 4.37 -12.64 -14.01
C ARG A 10 4.55 -11.68 -12.83
N VAL A 11 5.60 -10.86 -12.86
CA VAL A 11 5.81 -9.80 -11.86
C VAL A 11 4.65 -8.81 -11.92
N GLN A 12 4.31 -8.29 -13.10
CA GLN A 12 3.21 -7.34 -13.26
C GLN A 12 1.85 -7.90 -12.81
N LEU A 13 1.56 -9.18 -13.12
CA LEU A 13 0.35 -9.83 -12.63
C LEU A 13 0.34 -10.00 -11.11
N THR A 14 1.50 -10.28 -10.52
CA THR A 14 1.67 -10.41 -9.06
C THR A 14 1.46 -9.06 -8.39
N GLU A 15 2.03 -7.99 -8.93
CA GLU A 15 1.84 -6.62 -8.43
C GLU A 15 0.37 -6.20 -8.52
N LEU A 16 -0.30 -6.44 -9.66
CA LEU A 16 -1.72 -6.13 -9.82
C LEU A 16 -2.61 -6.87 -8.81
N ARG A 17 -2.36 -8.17 -8.64
CA ARG A 17 -3.06 -9.02 -7.66
C ARG A 17 -2.85 -8.52 -6.24
N THR A 18 -1.60 -8.20 -5.90
CA THR A 18 -1.26 -7.65 -4.59
C THR A 18 -1.95 -6.30 -4.38
N GLY A 19 -1.98 -5.43 -5.39
CA GLY A 19 -2.67 -4.14 -5.34
C GLY A 19 -4.17 -4.27 -5.12
N MET A 20 -4.84 -5.23 -5.78
CA MET A 20 -6.25 -5.52 -5.54
C MET A 20 -6.50 -5.99 -4.10
N SER A 21 -5.63 -6.87 -3.58
CA SER A 21 -5.74 -7.32 -2.18
C SER A 21 -5.56 -6.16 -1.20
N LEU A 22 -4.58 -5.27 -1.44
CA LEU A 22 -4.34 -4.08 -0.61
C LEU A 22 -5.54 -3.13 -0.62
N LEU A 23 -6.12 -2.87 -1.80
CA LEU A 23 -7.31 -2.03 -1.92
C LEU A 23 -8.52 -2.63 -1.21
N ALA A 24 -8.74 -3.94 -1.34
CA ALA A 24 -9.83 -4.64 -0.66
C ALA A 24 -9.68 -4.58 0.86
N SER A 25 -8.46 -4.77 1.40
CA SER A 25 -8.17 -4.58 2.83
C SER A 25 -8.49 -3.16 3.29
N ALA A 26 -7.98 -2.14 2.57
CA ALA A 26 -8.23 -0.75 2.93
C ALA A 26 -9.73 -0.38 2.86
N ALA A 27 -10.48 -0.94 1.90
CA ALA A 27 -11.92 -0.77 1.81
C ALA A 27 -12.64 -1.42 3.01
N ALA A 28 -12.22 -2.62 3.41
CA ALA A 28 -12.78 -3.30 4.57
C ALA A 28 -12.53 -2.55 5.89
N ASP A 29 -11.35 -1.92 6.04
CA ASP A 29 -11.04 -1.05 7.19
C ASP A 29 -11.99 0.17 7.26
N LEU A 30 -12.54 0.58 6.12
CA LEU A 30 -13.55 1.63 5.99
C LEU A 30 -14.99 1.09 6.04
N GLY A 31 -15.18 -0.19 6.36
CA GLY A 31 -16.47 -0.85 6.47
C GLY A 31 -17.09 -1.28 5.14
N VAL A 32 -16.30 -1.34 4.06
CA VAL A 32 -16.77 -1.73 2.72
C VAL A 32 -16.23 -3.12 2.34
N GLY A 33 -17.14 -4.10 2.32
CA GLY A 33 -16.79 -5.49 2.00
C GLY A 33 -16.14 -6.24 3.16
N GLU A 34 -15.60 -7.41 2.87
CA GLU A 34 -14.91 -8.26 3.83
C GLU A 34 -13.39 -8.13 3.67
N ALA A 35 -12.66 -8.16 4.78
CA ALA A 35 -11.21 -8.07 4.74
C ALA A 35 -10.61 -9.38 4.19
N PRO A 36 -9.76 -9.32 3.13
CA PRO A 36 -9.12 -10.51 2.61
C PRO A 36 -8.19 -11.12 3.64
N GLU A 37 -8.19 -12.45 3.75
CA GLU A 37 -7.30 -13.13 4.66
C GLU A 37 -5.85 -13.09 4.16
N VAL A 38 -4.96 -12.53 4.98
CA VAL A 38 -3.51 -12.46 4.74
C VAL A 38 -2.76 -13.18 5.87
N ARG A 39 -1.84 -14.09 5.50
CA ARG A 39 -1.04 -14.85 6.47
C ARG A 39 0.45 -14.75 6.15
N VAL A 40 1.29 -14.71 7.19
CA VAL A 40 2.75 -14.78 7.03
C VAL A 40 3.18 -16.24 6.93
N LEU A 41 3.91 -16.59 5.87
CA LEU A 41 4.51 -17.91 5.69
C LEU A 41 5.83 -18.03 6.46
N ARG A 42 6.27 -19.26 6.72
CA ARG A 42 7.53 -19.53 7.46
C ARG A 42 8.78 -18.96 6.78
N ASP A 43 8.73 -18.75 5.47
CA ASP A 43 9.82 -18.16 4.70
C ASP A 43 9.75 -16.63 4.61
N GLY A 44 8.83 -15.99 5.35
CA GLY A 44 8.66 -14.54 5.42
C GLY A 44 7.80 -13.95 4.30
N ARG A 45 7.33 -14.75 3.33
CA ARG A 45 6.37 -14.28 2.31
C ARG A 45 4.97 -14.11 2.90
N LEU A 46 4.16 -13.28 2.25
CA LEU A 46 2.74 -13.14 2.57
C LEU A 46 1.90 -14.04 1.65
N TRP A 47 0.97 -14.78 2.23
CA TRP A 47 -0.05 -15.54 1.51
C TRP A 47 -1.33 -14.72 1.43
N LEU A 48 -1.78 -14.44 0.21
CA LEU A 48 -3.04 -13.78 -0.08
C LEU A 48 -4.09 -14.86 -0.38
N ALA A 49 -4.96 -15.17 0.60
CA ALA A 49 -5.82 -16.35 0.55
C ALA A 49 -6.79 -16.32 -0.62
N GLU A 50 -7.42 -15.18 -0.87
CA GLU A 50 -8.40 -15.00 -1.96
C GLU A 50 -7.80 -15.21 -3.35
N LEU A 51 -6.51 -14.90 -3.49
CA LEU A 51 -5.80 -14.96 -4.77
C LEU A 51 -4.96 -16.23 -4.91
N ALA A 52 -4.96 -17.08 -3.86
CA ALA A 52 -4.19 -18.32 -3.76
C ALA A 52 -2.73 -18.14 -4.19
N THR A 53 -2.07 -17.07 -3.72
CA THR A 53 -0.70 -16.72 -4.14
C THR A 53 0.16 -16.27 -2.97
N ALA A 54 1.46 -16.58 -3.06
CA ALA A 54 2.48 -16.09 -2.14
C ALA A 54 3.23 -14.92 -2.78
N VAL A 55 3.43 -13.84 -2.03
CA VAL A 55 4.09 -12.60 -2.48
C VAL A 55 5.20 -12.20 -1.52
N THR A 56 6.25 -11.57 -2.05
CA THR A 56 7.37 -11.05 -1.26
C THR A 56 7.06 -9.66 -0.72
N ALA A 57 7.84 -9.19 0.26
CA ALA A 57 7.75 -7.80 0.72
C ALA A 57 8.02 -6.79 -0.42
N ALA A 58 8.89 -7.13 -1.38
CA ALA A 58 9.15 -6.29 -2.54
C ALA A 58 7.91 -6.18 -3.45
N ASP A 59 7.22 -7.29 -3.70
CA ASP A 59 5.98 -7.28 -4.48
C ASP A 59 4.91 -6.40 -3.82
N VAL A 60 4.78 -6.49 -2.49
CA VAL A 60 3.86 -5.65 -1.71
C VAL A 60 4.23 -4.18 -1.81
N PHE A 61 5.51 -3.84 -1.63
CA PHE A 61 5.97 -2.46 -1.72
C PHE A 61 5.74 -1.85 -3.11
N GLN A 62 6.06 -2.57 -4.18
CA GLN A 62 5.83 -2.09 -5.56
C GLN A 62 4.34 -1.96 -5.87
N ALA A 63 3.53 -2.94 -5.46
CA ALA A 63 2.08 -2.88 -5.64
C ALA A 63 1.44 -1.70 -4.89
N ALA A 64 1.84 -1.47 -3.62
CA ALA A 64 1.37 -0.35 -2.83
C ALA A 64 1.76 0.99 -3.47
N ARG A 65 3.01 1.13 -3.91
CA ARG A 65 3.49 2.33 -4.60
C ARG A 65 2.70 2.59 -5.89
N GLY A 66 2.48 1.55 -6.70
CA GLY A 66 1.70 1.64 -7.93
C GLY A 66 0.24 2.03 -7.66
N LEU A 67 -0.38 1.46 -6.62
CA LEU A 67 -1.73 1.77 -6.20
C LEU A 67 -1.85 3.24 -5.75
N VAL A 68 -0.95 3.72 -4.89
CA VAL A 68 -0.94 5.12 -4.43
C VAL A 68 -0.74 6.09 -5.61
N ALA A 69 0.18 5.79 -6.53
CA ALA A 69 0.40 6.61 -7.72
C ALA A 69 -0.86 6.71 -8.58
N ALA A 70 -1.57 5.59 -8.78
CA ALA A 70 -2.83 5.57 -9.53
C ALA A 70 -3.95 6.38 -8.82
N GLN A 71 -4.01 6.34 -7.48
CA GLN A 71 -4.97 7.15 -6.73
C GLN A 71 -4.66 8.66 -6.83
N LEU A 72 -3.39 9.05 -6.71
CA LEU A 72 -2.97 10.44 -6.88
C LEU A 72 -3.31 10.98 -8.28
N ASP A 73 -3.04 10.20 -9.32
CA ASP A 73 -3.40 10.55 -10.70
C ASP A 73 -4.93 10.68 -10.87
N ALA A 74 -5.71 9.76 -10.32
CA ALA A 74 -7.17 9.84 -10.36
C ALA A 74 -7.72 11.07 -9.63
N ILE A 75 -7.18 11.43 -8.46
CA ILE A 75 -7.57 12.62 -7.72
C ILE A 75 -7.24 13.88 -8.52
N ALA A 76 -6.03 13.96 -9.08
CA ALA A 76 -5.60 15.07 -9.93
C ALA A 76 -6.58 15.29 -11.09
N GLN A 77 -6.92 14.22 -11.80
CA GLN A 77 -7.89 14.25 -12.91
C GLN A 77 -9.29 14.73 -12.49
N VAL A 78 -9.81 14.26 -11.35
CA VAL A 78 -11.16 14.64 -10.88
C VAL A 78 -11.20 16.07 -10.34
N SER A 79 -10.11 16.50 -9.70
CA SER A 79 -9.99 17.85 -9.13
C SER A 79 -9.64 18.94 -10.14
N ASP A 80 -9.20 18.56 -11.35
CA ASP A 80 -8.60 19.45 -12.34
C ASP A 80 -7.43 20.27 -11.77
N GLN A 81 -6.61 19.65 -10.91
CA GLN A 81 -5.40 20.24 -10.32
C GLN A 81 -4.18 19.38 -10.65
N PRO A 82 -2.96 19.97 -10.65
CA PRO A 82 -1.73 19.21 -10.83
C PRO A 82 -1.54 18.12 -9.76
N VAL A 83 -0.99 16.97 -10.15
CA VAL A 83 -0.71 15.87 -9.23
C VAL A 83 0.29 16.26 -8.13
N GLU A 84 1.19 17.18 -8.44
CA GLU A 84 2.20 17.70 -7.52
C GLU A 84 1.56 18.41 -6.32
N GLU A 85 0.44 19.12 -6.52
CA GLU A 85 -0.25 19.83 -5.44
C GLU A 85 -0.82 18.84 -4.41
N HIS A 86 -1.44 17.77 -4.89
CA HIS A 86 -1.97 16.70 -4.03
C HIS A 86 -0.85 15.93 -3.32
N ALA A 87 0.20 15.57 -4.06
CA ALA A 87 1.34 14.85 -3.48
C ALA A 87 2.05 15.67 -2.40
N LEU A 88 2.30 16.97 -2.65
CA LEU A 88 2.93 17.85 -1.68
C LEU A 88 2.06 18.07 -0.44
N ALA A 89 0.75 18.27 -0.62
CA ALA A 89 -0.17 18.42 0.50
C ALA A 89 -0.13 17.19 1.43
N TRP A 90 -0.22 15.98 0.86
CA TRP A 90 -0.15 14.75 1.64
C TRP A 90 1.21 14.57 2.34
N LEU A 91 2.31 14.86 1.65
CA LEU A 91 3.65 14.75 2.24
C LEU A 91 3.82 15.70 3.44
N VAL A 92 3.38 16.95 3.31
CA VAL A 92 3.44 17.92 4.42
C VAL A 92 2.59 17.45 5.60
N THR A 93 1.38 16.93 5.35
CA THR A 93 0.54 16.37 6.41
C THR A 93 1.22 15.19 7.12
N LEU A 94 1.78 14.24 6.37
CA LEU A 94 2.46 13.08 6.95
C LEU A 94 3.68 13.48 7.78
N GLN A 95 4.51 14.39 7.28
CA GLN A 95 5.67 14.93 8.01
C GLN A 95 5.23 15.65 9.30
N THR A 96 4.13 16.40 9.24
CA THR A 96 3.58 17.08 10.41
C THR A 96 3.10 16.08 11.45
N ASN A 97 2.39 15.04 11.03
CA ASN A 97 1.90 13.97 11.91
C ASN A 97 3.06 13.20 12.56
N GLU A 98 4.13 12.94 11.81
CA GLU A 98 5.34 12.31 12.35
C GLU A 98 5.97 13.15 13.47
N VAL A 99 6.07 14.47 13.28
CA VAL A 99 6.58 15.38 14.33
C VAL A 99 5.69 15.35 15.56
N ILE A 100 4.36 15.41 15.40
CA ILE A 100 3.40 15.39 16.52
C ILE A 100 3.52 14.07 17.30
N ALA A 101 3.53 12.93 16.61
CA ALA A 101 3.68 11.62 17.25
C ALA A 101 5.00 11.51 18.03
N GLY A 102 6.09 12.06 17.48
CA GLY A 102 7.38 12.10 18.16
C GLY A 102 7.40 12.97 19.41
N LEU A 103 6.55 14.00 19.50
CA LEU A 103 6.42 14.83 20.70
C LEU A 103 5.61 14.12 21.81
N GLU A 104 4.54 13.42 21.43
CA GLU A 104 3.73 12.61 22.37
C GLU A 104 4.58 11.53 23.05
N ASP A 105 5.50 10.91 22.31
CA ASP A 105 6.45 9.93 22.87
C ASP A 105 7.45 10.56 23.86
N ILE A 106 7.83 11.83 23.68
CA ILE A 106 8.75 12.55 24.57
C ILE A 106 8.03 12.95 25.87
N ASP A 107 6.78 13.42 25.80
CA ASP A 107 5.99 13.80 26.98
C ASP A 107 5.71 12.56 27.87
N LEU A 108 5.43 11.40 27.27
CA LEU A 108 5.24 10.14 28.01
C LEU A 108 6.53 9.60 28.67
N ALA A 109 7.69 9.86 28.07
CA ALA A 109 8.98 9.50 28.65
C ALA A 109 9.43 10.45 29.79
N GLY A 110 8.99 11.71 29.75
CA GLY A 110 9.29 12.73 30.76
C GLY A 110 8.47 12.60 32.05
N ASP A 111 7.22 12.14 31.97
CA ASP A 111 6.33 11.98 33.13
C ASP A 111 6.58 10.68 33.93
N ALA A 112 7.47 9.81 33.42
CA ALA A 112 7.88 8.55 34.05
C ALA A 112 9.20 8.65 34.85
N ALA A 113 9.75 9.85 35.05
CA ALA A 113 11.01 10.12 35.75
C ALA A 113 10.81 10.96 37.03
#